data_AF-A0AAW7W853-F1
#
_entry.id   AF-A0AAW7W853-F1
#
_cell.length_a   1.000
_cell.length_b   1.000
_cell.length_c   1.000
_cell.angle_alpha   90.00
_cell.angle_beta   90.00
_cell.angle_gamma   90.00
#
_symmetry.space_group_name_H-M   'P 1'
#
loop_
_entity.id
_entity.type
_entity.pdbx_description
1 polymer ?
#
loop_
_entity_poly.entity_id
_entity_poly.type
_entity_poly.pdbx_seq_one_letter_code
_entity_poly.pdbx_strand_id
1 'polypeptide(L)'
;MEENLNPNIDPRIQFKLLPPATIIKNFVDGEPDCNYENYLLELLNKSSHFKDKGQSPFSKPLNENNGQCDAISKNYEIDFKLLSSSTRLQASHLFSPGISNYGDGIIGIHESKKKFGEVKATQIHVAFRTRDISELTRLGENFLNIRKYGIERDIIKVLKMLEKQKNLLLFFPYSFELIDILETDNSDDIIVSALNYDFHSLFEYRSLKAKGFDTYFVTIFQDRFYIFSILDDILCLIEKVDCMLLPTFIKLKNYHL
;
A
#
# COMPACT_ATOMS: atom_id res chain seq x y z
N MET A 1 -16.46 22.86 -11.56
CA MET A 1 -16.45 21.97 -10.39
C MET A 1 -15.09 22.16 -9.76
N GLU A 2 -15.01 22.79 -8.58
CA GLU A 2 -13.70 22.97 -7.92
C GLU A 2 -13.13 21.59 -7.57
N GLU A 3 -11.89 21.32 -7.98
CA GLU A 3 -11.19 20.10 -7.61
C GLU A 3 -11.00 20.09 -6.09
N ASN A 4 -11.66 19.17 -5.38
CA ASN A 4 -11.44 19.00 -3.95
C ASN A 4 -10.09 18.32 -3.72
N LEU A 5 -9.05 19.15 -3.60
CA LEU A 5 -7.67 18.75 -3.32
C LEU A 5 -7.42 18.47 -1.82
N ASN A 6 -8.44 18.54 -0.96
CA ASN A 6 -8.29 18.20 0.45
C ASN A 6 -7.92 16.72 0.57
N PRO A 7 -6.75 16.37 1.11
CA PRO A 7 -6.34 14.97 1.17
C PRO A 7 -7.23 14.14 2.10
N ASN A 8 -8.04 14.80 2.94
CA ASN A 8 -9.08 14.17 3.73
C ASN A 8 -10.48 14.51 3.19
N ILE A 9 -11.24 13.50 2.78
CA ILE A 9 -12.58 13.68 2.22
C ILE A 9 -13.70 13.54 3.25
N ASP A 10 -13.41 12.93 4.41
CA ASP A 10 -14.33 12.83 5.54
C ASP A 10 -13.63 13.37 6.79
N PRO A 11 -14.10 14.47 7.39
CA PRO A 11 -13.41 15.11 8.51
C PRO A 11 -13.26 14.18 9.73
N ARG A 12 -14.05 13.11 9.82
CA ARG A 12 -13.94 12.09 10.88
C ARG A 12 -12.74 11.16 10.68
N ILE A 13 -12.16 11.10 9.49
CA ILE A 13 -11.02 10.23 9.20
C ILE A 13 -9.72 10.97 9.46
N GLN A 14 -8.87 10.45 10.33
CA GLN A 14 -7.47 10.82 10.40
C GLN A 14 -6.63 9.74 9.70
N PHE A 15 -5.58 10.16 8.99
CA PHE A 15 -4.66 9.22 8.36
C PHE A 15 -3.21 9.68 8.48
N LYS A 16 -2.32 8.70 8.59
CA LYS A 16 -0.87 8.91 8.63
C LYS A 16 -0.17 7.88 7.76
N LEU A 17 0.86 8.32 7.05
CA LEU A 17 1.74 7.40 6.34
C LEU A 17 2.44 6.52 7.36
N LEU A 18 2.57 5.23 7.06
CA LEU A 18 3.29 4.31 7.93
C LEU A 18 4.79 4.68 8.04
N PRO A 19 5.45 4.33 9.16
CA PRO A 19 6.85 4.67 9.38
C PRO A 19 7.75 4.06 8.30
N PRO A 20 8.85 4.72 7.88
CA PRO A 20 9.74 4.21 6.84
C PRO A 20 10.22 2.77 7.07
N ALA A 21 10.52 2.40 8.31
CA ALA A 21 10.95 1.05 8.69
C ALA A 21 9.94 -0.05 8.30
N THR A 22 8.66 0.30 8.18
CA THR A 22 7.59 -0.64 7.80
C THR A 22 7.36 -0.74 6.30
N ILE A 23 7.85 0.20 5.48
CA ILE A 23 7.47 0.32 4.06
C ILE A 23 8.64 0.48 3.10
N ILE A 24 9.84 0.83 3.59
CA ILE A 24 11.06 0.96 2.79
C ILE A 24 11.96 -0.23 3.12
N LYS A 25 12.23 -1.05 2.11
CA LYS A 25 13.11 -2.22 2.24
C LYS A 25 14.51 -1.78 2.70
N ASN A 26 15.08 -2.52 3.65
CA ASN A 26 16.39 -2.29 4.24
C ASN A 26 16.56 -0.86 4.80
N PHE A 27 15.48 -0.27 5.34
CA PHE A 27 15.56 1.04 5.97
C PHE A 27 16.28 1.00 7.31
N VAL A 28 16.11 -0.09 8.06
CA VAL A 28 16.78 -0.32 9.34
C VAL A 28 18.05 -1.14 9.09
N ASP A 29 19.21 -0.55 9.31
CA ASP A 29 20.49 -1.23 9.16
C ASP A 29 20.63 -2.34 10.22
N GLY A 30 21.15 -3.51 9.85
CA GLY A 30 21.25 -4.66 10.77
C GLY A 30 19.95 -5.41 11.02
N GLU A 31 18.84 -5.02 10.38
CA GLU A 31 17.55 -5.72 10.42
C GLU A 31 17.27 -6.45 9.10
N PRO A 32 17.59 -7.75 8.97
CA PRO A 32 17.38 -8.49 7.72
C PRO A 32 15.89 -8.64 7.35
N ASP A 33 14.99 -8.55 8.34
CA ASP A 33 13.55 -8.67 8.11
C ASP A 33 12.87 -7.33 7.79
N CYS A 34 13.62 -6.25 7.58
CA CYS A 34 13.12 -4.93 7.19
C CYS A 34 12.65 -4.92 5.72
N ASN A 35 11.56 -5.63 5.47
CA ASN A 35 10.87 -5.69 4.18
C ASN A 35 9.36 -5.87 4.42
N TYR A 36 8.56 -4.99 3.85
CA TYR A 36 7.11 -5.02 4.00
C TYR A 36 6.47 -6.33 3.50
N GLU A 37 7.10 -6.95 2.50
CA GLU A 37 6.67 -8.23 1.93
C GLU A 37 6.67 -9.36 2.96
N ASN A 38 7.53 -9.29 3.99
CA ASN A 38 7.59 -10.30 5.05
C ASN A 38 6.29 -10.32 5.87
N TYR A 39 5.82 -9.17 6.35
CA TYR A 39 4.58 -9.15 7.13
C TYR A 39 3.33 -9.24 6.26
N LEU A 40 3.39 -8.89 4.96
CA LEU A 40 2.29 -9.19 4.04
C LEU A 40 2.16 -10.70 3.81
N LEU A 41 3.27 -11.44 3.76
CA LEU A 41 3.25 -12.91 3.74
C LEU A 41 2.69 -13.49 5.04
N GLU A 42 3.05 -12.92 6.20
CA GLU A 42 2.40 -13.27 7.47
C GLU A 42 0.89 -13.00 7.41
N LEU A 43 0.46 -11.87 6.88
CA LEU A 43 -0.94 -11.49 6.73
C LEU A 43 -1.73 -12.51 5.91
N LEU A 44 -1.21 -12.93 4.73
CA LEU A 44 -1.84 -13.98 3.93
C LEU A 44 -2.01 -15.28 4.73
N ASN A 45 -0.98 -15.66 5.49
CA ASN A 45 -0.98 -16.86 6.32
C ASN A 45 -1.78 -16.72 7.62
N LYS A 46 -2.26 -15.53 7.98
CA LYS A 46 -3.22 -15.32 9.07
C LYS A 46 -4.65 -15.28 8.55
N SER A 47 -4.86 -14.70 7.38
CA SER A 47 -6.16 -14.58 6.71
C SER A 47 -6.80 -15.94 6.45
N SER A 48 -8.04 -16.10 6.89
CA SER A 48 -8.85 -17.29 6.61
C SER A 48 -9.21 -17.38 5.13
N HIS A 49 -9.53 -16.23 4.51
CA HIS A 49 -9.82 -16.13 3.08
C HIS A 49 -8.66 -16.62 2.22
N PHE A 50 -7.44 -16.15 2.48
CA PHE A 50 -6.28 -16.56 1.68
C PHE A 50 -5.87 -18.01 1.95
N LYS A 51 -6.00 -18.52 3.18
CA LYS A 51 -5.77 -19.95 3.47
C LYS A 51 -6.67 -20.85 2.63
N ASP A 52 -7.96 -20.54 2.57
CA ASP A 52 -8.91 -21.28 1.75
C ASP A 52 -8.56 -21.16 0.26
N LYS A 53 -8.21 -19.96 -0.20
CA LYS A 53 -7.84 -19.74 -1.60
C LYS A 53 -6.57 -20.49 -2.02
N GLY A 54 -5.55 -20.49 -1.16
CA GLY A 54 -4.25 -21.11 -1.44
C GLY A 54 -4.22 -22.63 -1.25
N GLN A 55 -5.08 -23.19 -0.38
CA GLN A 55 -5.13 -24.62 0.00
C GLN A 55 -3.80 -25.18 0.55
N SER A 56 -2.86 -24.29 0.88
CA SER A 56 -1.62 -24.53 1.61
C SER A 56 -1.12 -23.20 2.18
N PRO A 57 -0.20 -23.21 3.15
CA PRO A 57 0.51 -21.98 3.55
C PRO A 57 1.18 -21.31 2.34
N PHE A 58 1.18 -19.98 2.32
CA PHE A 58 1.96 -19.19 1.38
C PHE A 58 3.41 -19.15 1.82
N SER A 59 4.31 -19.21 0.83
CA SER A 59 5.75 -19.10 1.01
C SER A 59 6.34 -18.18 -0.06
N LYS A 60 7.55 -17.68 0.19
CA LYS A 60 8.31 -16.98 -0.84
C LYS A 60 8.71 -17.95 -1.95
N PRO A 61 8.83 -17.48 -3.21
CA PRO A 61 9.39 -18.30 -4.28
C PRO A 61 10.81 -18.81 -3.94
N LEU A 62 11.15 -20.00 -4.45
CA LEU A 62 12.47 -20.61 -4.26
C LEU A 62 13.58 -19.84 -5.00
N ASN A 63 13.24 -19.12 -6.07
CA ASN A 63 14.19 -18.30 -6.83
C ASN A 63 13.53 -16.96 -7.20
N GLU A 64 14.15 -15.83 -6.90
CA GLU A 64 13.65 -14.49 -7.28
C GLU A 64 13.87 -14.15 -8.77
N ASN A 65 14.19 -15.13 -9.62
CA ASN A 65 14.43 -14.91 -11.05
C ASN A 65 13.12 -14.83 -11.85
N ASN A 66 13.08 -13.88 -12.79
CA ASN A 66 12.13 -13.74 -13.90
C ASN A 66 10.65 -14.01 -13.57
N GLY A 67 9.99 -13.01 -13.01
CA GLY A 67 8.53 -12.88 -13.12
C GLY A 67 7.71 -13.78 -12.20
N GLN A 68 8.30 -14.44 -11.20
CA GLN A 68 7.54 -15.13 -10.15
C GLN A 68 6.80 -14.14 -9.25
N CYS A 69 5.73 -14.59 -8.61
CA CYS A 69 4.97 -13.81 -7.63
C CYS A 69 5.64 -13.80 -6.26
N ASP A 70 5.39 -12.76 -5.48
CA ASP A 70 6.04 -12.56 -4.16
C ASP A 70 5.57 -13.59 -3.11
N ALA A 71 4.37 -14.15 -3.27
CA ALA A 71 3.83 -15.21 -2.42
C ALA A 71 3.17 -16.33 -3.25
N ILE A 72 3.55 -17.57 -2.98
CA ILE A 72 3.09 -18.76 -3.70
C ILE A 72 2.55 -19.79 -2.70
N SER A 73 1.39 -20.35 -3.05
CA SER A 73 0.77 -21.51 -2.40
C SER A 73 0.47 -22.57 -3.46
N LYS A 74 -0.12 -23.71 -3.05
CA LYS A 74 -0.42 -24.83 -3.95
C LYS A 74 -1.35 -24.43 -5.11
N ASN A 75 -2.40 -23.67 -4.82
CA ASN A 75 -3.45 -23.36 -5.80
C ASN A 75 -3.50 -21.88 -6.18
N TYR A 76 -2.66 -21.05 -5.56
CA TYR A 76 -2.74 -19.62 -5.74
C TYR A 76 -1.39 -18.93 -5.60
N GLU A 77 -1.18 -17.91 -6.43
CA GLU A 77 -0.02 -17.03 -6.39
C GLU A 77 -0.46 -15.58 -6.45
N ILE A 78 0.27 -14.70 -5.76
CA ILE A 78 -0.06 -13.28 -5.65
C ILE A 78 1.19 -12.42 -5.51
N ASP A 79 1.20 -11.30 -6.24
CA ASP A 79 2.28 -10.32 -6.30
C ASP A 79 1.96 -9.15 -5.35
N PHE A 80 2.87 -8.80 -4.46
CA PHE A 80 2.72 -7.71 -3.51
C PHE A 80 3.13 -6.39 -4.16
N LYS A 81 2.30 -5.37 -3.96
CA LYS A 81 2.51 -4.07 -4.58
C LYS A 81 2.19 -2.92 -3.65
N LEU A 82 3.23 -2.19 -3.29
CA LEU A 82 3.13 -0.98 -2.47
C LEU A 82 2.48 0.15 -3.29
N LEU A 83 1.26 0.54 -2.91
CA LEU A 83 0.51 1.63 -3.53
C LEU A 83 0.95 2.97 -2.92
N SER A 84 2.11 3.47 -3.36
CA SER A 84 2.62 4.78 -2.95
C SER A 84 3.37 5.44 -4.10
N SER A 85 3.48 6.77 -4.05
CA SER A 85 4.24 7.51 -5.04
C SER A 85 5.75 7.36 -4.79
N SER A 86 6.55 7.29 -5.86
CA SER A 86 8.00 7.19 -5.70
C SER A 86 8.58 8.43 -5.03
N THR A 87 8.00 9.60 -5.29
CA THR A 87 8.40 10.86 -4.64
C THR A 87 8.10 10.86 -3.14
N ARG A 88 6.97 10.27 -2.69
CA ARG A 88 6.66 10.12 -1.26
C ARG A 88 7.63 9.17 -0.57
N LEU A 89 7.88 8.00 -1.15
CA LEU A 89 8.84 7.04 -0.58
C LEU A 89 10.27 7.61 -0.55
N GLN A 90 10.66 8.36 -1.58
CA GLN A 90 11.94 9.06 -1.60
C GLN A 90 12.02 10.12 -0.48
N ALA A 91 10.97 10.91 -0.27
CA ALA A 91 10.94 11.89 0.81
C ALA A 91 11.09 11.22 2.18
N SER A 92 10.34 10.14 2.43
CA SER A 92 10.47 9.34 3.66
C SER A 92 11.88 8.80 3.84
N HIS A 93 12.50 8.28 2.78
CA HIS A 93 13.86 7.75 2.87
C HIS A 93 14.93 8.82 3.17
N LEU A 94 14.78 10.03 2.62
CA LEU A 94 15.79 11.08 2.72
C LEU A 94 15.72 11.86 4.02
N PHE A 95 14.50 12.14 4.51
CA PHE A 95 14.27 13.08 5.59
C PHE A 95 13.91 12.43 6.92
N SER A 96 13.59 11.14 6.95
CA SER A 96 13.45 10.43 8.23
C SER A 96 14.81 10.16 8.86
N PRO A 97 14.92 10.19 10.21
CA PRO A 97 16.09 9.70 10.92
C PRO A 97 16.37 8.26 10.50
N GLY A 98 17.63 7.93 10.27
CA GLY A 98 17.98 6.54 9.99
C GLY A 98 18.19 5.76 11.28
N ILE A 99 18.10 4.44 11.14
CA ILE A 99 17.96 3.53 12.27
C ILE A 99 18.90 2.35 12.04
N SER A 100 19.64 1.96 13.07
CA SER A 100 20.49 0.78 13.06
C SER A 100 20.14 -0.12 14.25
N ASN A 101 19.92 -1.41 14.00
CA ASN A 101 19.79 -2.45 15.01
C ASN A 101 21.16 -3.12 15.20
N TYR A 102 21.77 -2.94 16.36
CA TYR A 102 23.08 -3.52 16.67
C TYR A 102 23.00 -4.90 17.35
N GLY A 103 21.79 -5.44 17.54
CA GLY A 103 21.56 -6.65 18.33
C GLY A 103 21.38 -6.36 19.82
N ASP A 104 21.02 -7.39 20.59
CA ASP A 104 20.88 -7.35 22.05
C ASP A 104 19.97 -6.22 22.59
N GLY A 105 18.98 -5.82 21.80
CA GLY A 105 18.06 -4.73 22.16
C GLY A 105 18.63 -3.32 21.98
N ILE A 106 19.82 -3.16 21.40
CA ILE A 106 20.47 -1.88 21.18
C ILE A 106 20.07 -1.30 19.81
N ILE A 107 19.40 -0.15 19.84
CA ILE A 107 18.98 0.59 18.64
C ILE A 107 19.71 1.93 18.59
N GLY A 108 20.38 2.21 17.48
CA GLY A 108 20.94 3.53 17.18
C GLY A 108 20.00 4.33 16.30
N ILE A 109 19.80 5.61 16.65
CA ILE A 109 19.13 6.58 15.80
C ILE A 109 20.17 7.58 15.33
N HIS A 110 20.27 7.76 14.02
CA HIS A 110 21.20 8.68 13.42
C HIS A 110 20.48 9.73 12.58
N GLU A 111 21.22 10.77 12.22
CA GLU A 111 20.68 11.86 11.42
C GLU A 111 20.13 11.35 10.08
N SER A 112 19.09 12.03 9.59
CA SER A 112 18.52 11.82 8.27
C SER A 112 19.57 12.05 7.17
N LYS A 113 19.45 11.33 6.05
CA LYS A 113 20.36 11.47 4.89
C LYS A 113 20.40 12.91 4.34
N LYS A 114 19.31 13.66 4.48
CA LYS A 114 19.24 15.10 4.20
C LYS A 114 18.66 15.86 5.39
N LYS A 115 19.42 16.84 5.88
CA LYS A 115 18.99 17.73 6.97
C LYS A 115 18.08 18.88 6.50
N PHE A 116 18.26 19.35 5.26
CA PHE A 116 17.59 20.53 4.72
C PHE A 116 17.10 20.29 3.29
N GLY A 117 16.16 21.13 2.87
CA GLY A 117 15.55 21.13 1.55
C GLY A 117 14.15 20.53 1.53
N GLU A 118 13.56 20.47 0.35
CA GLU A 118 12.20 19.96 0.15
C GLU A 118 12.16 18.92 -0.98
N VAL A 119 11.22 17.98 -0.86
CA VAL A 119 10.81 17.10 -1.95
C VAL A 119 9.30 17.27 -2.14
N LYS A 120 8.90 17.67 -3.35
CA LYS A 120 7.48 17.68 -3.73
C LYS A 120 7.02 16.24 -3.91
N ALA A 121 6.23 15.77 -2.94
CA ALA A 121 5.77 14.39 -2.88
C ALA A 121 4.29 14.26 -3.25
N THR A 122 3.99 13.39 -4.21
CA THR A 122 2.63 13.11 -4.65
C THR A 122 1.86 12.34 -3.56
N GLN A 123 0.66 12.82 -3.21
CA GLN A 123 -0.31 12.03 -2.42
C GLN A 123 -1.14 11.21 -3.41
N ILE A 124 -0.96 9.89 -3.39
CA ILE A 124 -1.41 9.06 -4.51
C ILE A 124 -2.94 8.95 -4.57
N HIS A 125 -3.61 8.90 -3.42
CA HIS A 125 -5.07 8.85 -3.33
C HIS A 125 -5.72 10.13 -3.87
N VAL A 126 -5.18 11.30 -3.52
CA VAL A 126 -5.62 12.58 -4.10
C VAL A 126 -5.38 12.62 -5.60
N ALA A 127 -4.23 12.13 -6.06
CA ALA A 127 -3.89 12.15 -7.48
C ALA A 127 -4.84 11.31 -8.34
N PHE A 128 -5.37 10.21 -7.81
CA PHE A 128 -6.33 9.36 -8.53
C PHE A 128 -7.76 9.84 -8.43
N ARG A 129 -8.18 10.33 -7.26
CA ARG A 129 -9.51 10.92 -7.04
C ARG A 129 -9.89 11.98 -8.07
N THR A 130 -8.96 12.83 -8.46
CA THR A 130 -9.23 13.94 -9.38
C THR A 130 -9.19 13.52 -10.85
N ARG A 131 -9.13 12.23 -11.16
CA ARG A 131 -8.93 11.72 -12.52
C ARG A 131 -9.94 10.63 -12.84
N ASP A 132 -10.54 10.74 -14.01
CA ASP A 132 -11.41 9.70 -14.54
C ASP A 132 -10.63 8.64 -15.34
N ILE A 133 -11.33 7.59 -15.73
CA ILE A 133 -10.77 6.47 -16.49
C ILE A 133 -10.21 6.86 -17.86
N SER A 134 -10.80 7.86 -18.53
CA SER A 134 -10.37 8.33 -19.84
C SER A 134 -9.02 9.02 -19.72
N GLU A 135 -8.84 9.83 -18.68
CA GLU A 135 -7.57 10.48 -18.38
C GLU A 135 -6.48 9.47 -18.01
N LEU A 136 -6.79 8.48 -17.16
CA LEU A 136 -5.83 7.43 -16.79
C LEU A 136 -5.41 6.59 -18.01
N THR A 137 -6.36 6.23 -18.87
CA THR A 137 -6.10 5.52 -20.13
C THR A 137 -5.17 6.33 -21.04
N ARG A 138 -5.48 7.61 -21.26
CA ARG A 138 -4.65 8.53 -22.03
C ARG A 138 -3.25 8.71 -21.42
N LEU A 139 -3.14 8.75 -20.09
CA LEU A 139 -1.86 8.88 -19.40
C LEU A 139 -0.98 7.63 -19.60
N GLY A 140 -1.59 6.44 -19.55
CA GLY A 140 -0.94 5.16 -19.82
C GLY A 140 -0.44 5.03 -21.26
N GLU A 141 -1.29 5.37 -22.24
CA GLU A 141 -0.97 5.26 -23.67
C GLU A 141 0.09 6.26 -24.14
N ASN A 142 0.00 7.52 -23.68
CA ASN A 142 0.93 8.59 -24.09
C ASN A 142 2.32 8.50 -23.43
N PHE A 143 2.64 7.38 -22.77
CA PHE A 143 3.92 7.19 -22.08
C PHE A 143 5.14 7.27 -23.02
N LEU A 144 5.00 6.82 -24.27
CA LEU A 144 6.14 6.70 -25.18
C LEU A 144 6.61 8.05 -25.75
N ASN A 145 5.78 9.09 -25.68
CA ASN A 145 5.99 10.30 -26.48
C ASN A 145 6.43 11.53 -25.67
N ILE A 146 6.39 11.52 -24.33
CA ILE A 146 6.66 12.71 -23.51
C ILE A 146 7.45 12.35 -22.24
N ARG A 147 8.53 13.09 -21.96
CA ARG A 147 9.20 13.07 -20.64
C ARG A 147 8.28 13.72 -19.62
N LYS A 148 7.51 12.90 -18.90
CA LYS A 148 6.62 13.35 -17.83
C LYS A 148 7.39 13.51 -16.51
N TYR A 149 7.09 14.58 -15.77
CA TYR A 149 7.73 14.94 -14.51
C TYR A 149 6.69 15.03 -13.38
N GLY A 150 7.16 14.94 -12.12
CA GLY A 150 6.29 15.12 -10.94
C GLY A 150 5.16 14.09 -10.84
N ILE A 151 3.94 14.56 -10.59
CA ILE A 151 2.75 13.75 -10.29
C ILE A 151 2.44 12.75 -11.40
N GLU A 152 2.52 13.15 -12.68
CA GLU A 152 2.22 12.25 -13.80
C GLU A 152 3.17 11.05 -13.86
N ARG A 153 4.45 11.24 -13.51
CA ARG A 153 5.42 10.15 -13.47
C ARG A 153 5.06 9.15 -12.37
N ASP A 154 4.61 9.61 -11.21
CA ASP A 154 4.17 8.75 -10.12
C ASP A 154 2.89 7.99 -10.48
N ILE A 155 1.90 8.67 -11.07
CA ILE A 155 0.66 8.05 -11.57
C ILE A 155 0.99 6.93 -12.54
N ILE A 156 1.82 7.19 -13.56
CA ILE A 156 2.15 6.21 -14.59
C ILE A 156 2.86 4.98 -14.01
N LYS A 157 3.72 5.17 -13.01
CA LYS A 157 4.37 4.04 -12.34
C LYS A 157 3.33 3.13 -11.67
N VAL A 158 2.32 3.71 -11.03
CA VAL A 158 1.20 2.95 -10.46
C VAL A 158 0.37 2.30 -11.55
N LEU A 159 0.04 2.99 -12.65
CA LEU A 159 -0.72 2.40 -13.76
C LEU A 159 0.00 1.17 -14.36
N LYS A 160 1.30 1.27 -14.64
CA LYS A 160 2.11 0.13 -15.14
C LYS A 160 2.15 -1.06 -14.20
N MET A 161 2.15 -0.79 -12.89
CA MET A 161 2.06 -1.84 -11.88
C MET A 161 0.72 -2.57 -11.97
N LEU A 162 -0.37 -1.84 -12.22
CA LEU A 162 -1.71 -2.40 -12.39
C LEU A 162 -1.95 -3.08 -13.74
N GLU A 163 -1.11 -2.83 -14.76
CA GLU A 163 -1.21 -3.53 -16.04
C GLU A 163 -0.65 -4.97 -16.00
N LYS A 164 0.01 -5.36 -14.91
CA LYS A 164 0.61 -6.69 -14.76
C LYS A 164 -0.44 -7.81 -14.79
N GLN A 165 -0.28 -8.77 -15.69
CA GLN A 165 -1.17 -9.93 -15.83
C GLN A 165 -0.91 -10.99 -14.75
N LYS A 166 -1.21 -10.64 -13.50
CA LYS A 166 -1.03 -11.45 -12.29
C LYS A 166 -2.04 -11.05 -11.22
N ASN A 167 -2.31 -11.92 -10.26
CA ASN A 167 -3.06 -11.53 -9.06
C ASN A 167 -2.23 -10.55 -8.24
N LEU A 168 -2.85 -9.45 -7.78
CA LEU A 168 -2.14 -8.39 -7.04
C LEU A 168 -2.71 -8.19 -5.65
N LEU A 169 -1.83 -7.97 -4.67
CA LEU A 169 -2.16 -7.38 -3.37
C LEU A 169 -1.63 -5.94 -3.34
N LEU A 170 -2.52 -4.97 -3.50
CA LEU A 170 -2.21 -3.55 -3.41
C LEU A 170 -2.17 -3.14 -1.94
N PHE A 171 -0.98 -2.92 -1.40
CA PHE A 171 -0.82 -2.43 -0.03
C PHE A 171 -0.73 -0.90 -0.03
N PHE A 172 -1.76 -0.25 0.48
CA PHE A 172 -1.77 1.19 0.69
C PHE A 172 -1.20 1.51 2.09
N PRO A 173 -0.01 2.13 2.17
CA PRO A 173 0.76 2.19 3.41
C PRO A 173 0.33 3.34 4.32
N TYR A 174 -0.97 3.46 4.57
CA TYR A 174 -1.54 4.45 5.46
C TYR A 174 -2.31 3.76 6.57
N SER A 175 -2.18 4.28 7.78
CA SER A 175 -3.06 3.90 8.88
C SER A 175 -4.12 4.96 9.09
N PHE A 176 -5.35 4.50 9.22
CA PHE A 176 -6.54 5.29 9.40
C PHE A 176 -7.07 5.14 10.82
N GLU A 177 -7.58 6.24 11.37
CA GLU A 177 -8.27 6.32 12.66
C GLU A 177 -9.55 7.14 12.46
N LEU A 178 -10.62 6.81 13.18
CA LEU A 178 -11.82 7.64 13.20
C LEU A 178 -11.83 8.46 14.48
N ILE A 179 -12.15 9.75 14.33
CA ILE A 179 -12.42 10.69 15.41
C ILE A 179 -13.89 11.09 15.40
N ASP A 180 -14.40 11.51 16.56
CA ASP A 180 -15.73 12.10 16.71
C ASP A 180 -16.87 11.24 16.12
N ILE A 181 -16.77 9.92 16.28
CA ILE A 181 -17.78 8.95 15.81
C ILE A 181 -19.00 8.95 16.72
N LEU A 182 -20.18 8.94 16.09
CA LEU A 182 -21.44 8.72 16.79
C LEU A 182 -21.68 7.22 16.98
N GLU A 183 -22.46 6.83 17.99
CA GLU A 183 -22.79 5.41 18.22
C GLU A 183 -23.53 4.77 17.04
N THR A 184 -24.21 5.58 16.22
CA THR A 184 -24.93 5.13 15.01
C THR A 184 -24.04 5.00 13.78
N ASP A 185 -22.80 5.48 13.83
CA ASP A 185 -21.90 5.44 12.69
C ASP A 185 -21.38 4.02 12.45
N ASN A 186 -21.52 3.54 11.22
CA ASN A 186 -20.81 2.34 10.79
C ASN A 186 -19.39 2.70 10.34
N SER A 187 -18.42 2.44 11.21
CA SER A 187 -16.99 2.72 10.95
C SER A 187 -16.46 2.08 9.67
N ASP A 188 -16.95 0.89 9.29
CA ASP A 188 -16.52 0.21 8.09
C ASP A 188 -17.06 0.89 6.83
N ASP A 189 -18.33 1.30 6.86
CA ASP A 189 -18.95 1.99 5.73
C ASP A 189 -18.27 3.32 5.45
N ILE A 190 -17.88 4.05 6.51
CA ILE A 190 -17.15 5.32 6.39
C ILE A 190 -15.81 5.12 5.68
N ILE A 191 -14.98 4.19 6.16
CA ILE A 191 -13.66 3.98 5.56
C ILE A 191 -13.75 3.39 4.16
N VAL A 192 -14.68 2.46 3.91
CA VAL A 192 -14.93 1.87 2.59
C VAL A 192 -15.38 2.93 1.59
N SER A 193 -16.33 3.79 1.99
CA SER A 193 -16.81 4.88 1.14
C SER A 193 -15.68 5.84 0.79
N ALA A 194 -14.83 6.16 1.76
CA ALA A 194 -13.72 7.07 1.54
C ALA A 194 -12.66 6.49 0.59
N LEU A 195 -12.26 5.23 0.80
CA LEU A 195 -11.29 4.57 -0.08
C LEU A 195 -11.83 4.36 -1.49
N ASN A 196 -13.11 3.99 -1.63
CA ASN A 196 -13.75 3.89 -2.94
C ASN A 196 -13.77 5.25 -3.64
N TYR A 197 -14.11 6.33 -2.95
CA TYR A 197 -14.09 7.67 -3.55
C TYR A 197 -12.69 8.08 -4.04
N ASP A 198 -11.64 7.73 -3.29
CA ASP A 198 -10.26 8.05 -3.66
C ASP A 198 -9.72 7.21 -4.83
N PHE A 199 -10.13 5.94 -4.95
CA PHE A 199 -9.49 4.97 -5.84
C PHE A 199 -10.40 4.35 -6.91
N HIS A 200 -11.67 4.74 -7.01
CA HIS A 200 -12.62 4.13 -7.95
C HIS A 200 -12.09 4.07 -9.39
N SER A 201 -11.58 5.18 -9.93
CA SER A 201 -11.03 5.22 -11.30
C SER A 201 -9.79 4.34 -11.46
N LEU A 202 -9.02 4.13 -10.39
CA LEU A 202 -7.87 3.25 -10.38
C LEU A 202 -8.28 1.77 -10.46
N PHE A 203 -9.36 1.41 -9.78
CA PHE A 203 -9.92 0.06 -9.80
C PHE A 203 -10.53 -0.27 -11.16
N GLU A 204 -11.29 0.67 -11.73
CA GLU A 204 -11.81 0.58 -13.09
C GLU A 204 -10.67 0.38 -14.10
N TYR A 205 -9.59 1.14 -13.97
CA TYR A 205 -8.41 0.98 -14.83
C TYR A 205 -7.79 -0.42 -14.75
N ARG A 206 -7.65 -0.96 -13.54
CA ARG A 206 -7.14 -2.31 -13.33
C ARG A 206 -8.05 -3.37 -13.97
N SER A 207 -9.36 -3.26 -13.78
CA SER A 207 -10.34 -4.19 -14.37
C SER A 207 -10.31 -4.18 -15.89
N LEU A 208 -10.09 -3.02 -16.52
CA LEU A 208 -9.93 -2.92 -17.97
C LEU A 208 -8.63 -3.56 -18.47
N LYS A 209 -7.50 -3.36 -17.78
CA LYS A 209 -6.18 -3.76 -18.28
C LYS A 209 -5.77 -5.20 -17.93
N ALA A 210 -6.33 -5.81 -16.89
CA ALA A 210 -5.93 -7.13 -16.43
C ALA A 210 -7.13 -7.98 -15.96
N LYS A 211 -8.18 -7.98 -16.80
CA LYS A 211 -9.37 -8.81 -16.60
C LYS A 211 -8.99 -10.27 -16.42
N GLY A 212 -9.58 -10.91 -15.41
CA GLY A 212 -9.34 -12.34 -15.10
C GLY A 212 -8.26 -12.58 -14.04
N PHE A 213 -7.59 -11.54 -13.55
CA PHE A 213 -6.71 -11.62 -12.39
C PHE A 213 -7.32 -10.93 -11.18
N ASP A 214 -7.26 -11.59 -10.04
CA ASP A 214 -7.77 -11.01 -8.81
C ASP A 214 -6.95 -9.79 -8.40
N THR A 215 -7.62 -8.81 -7.80
CA THR A 215 -6.95 -7.68 -7.19
C THR A 215 -7.51 -7.48 -5.80
N TYR A 216 -6.60 -7.43 -4.83
CA TYR A 216 -6.90 -7.17 -3.44
C TYR A 216 -6.31 -5.82 -3.05
N PHE A 217 -6.96 -5.14 -2.12
CA PHE A 217 -6.48 -3.92 -1.52
C PHE A 217 -6.32 -4.12 -0.02
N VAL A 218 -5.23 -3.63 0.55
CA VAL A 218 -4.93 -3.74 1.97
C VAL A 218 -4.51 -2.38 2.50
N THR A 219 -5.08 -2.00 3.64
CA THR A 219 -4.66 -0.84 4.42
C THR A 219 -4.84 -1.11 5.91
N ILE A 220 -4.42 -0.19 6.77
CA ILE A 220 -4.60 -0.33 8.23
C ILE A 220 -5.68 0.62 8.70
N PHE A 221 -6.65 0.12 9.46
CA PHE A 221 -7.69 0.94 10.07
C PHE A 221 -7.93 0.45 11.50
N GLN A 222 -7.83 1.36 12.48
CA GLN A 222 -7.97 1.06 13.92
C GLN A 222 -7.16 -0.18 14.36
N ASP A 223 -5.83 -0.11 14.13
CA ASP A 223 -4.84 -1.17 14.46
C ASP A 223 -5.16 -2.57 13.89
N ARG A 224 -5.94 -2.63 12.80
CA ARG A 224 -6.23 -3.85 12.06
C ARG A 224 -5.90 -3.67 10.60
N PHE A 225 -5.29 -4.70 10.00
CA PHE A 225 -5.21 -4.81 8.55
C PHE A 225 -6.58 -5.14 7.99
N TYR A 226 -7.11 -4.24 7.18
CA TYR A 226 -8.34 -4.45 6.42
C TYR A 226 -7.97 -5.01 5.06
N ILE A 227 -8.54 -6.16 4.71
CA ILE A 227 -8.33 -6.84 3.44
C ILE A 227 -9.62 -6.72 2.63
N PHE A 228 -9.51 -6.15 1.44
CA PHE A 228 -10.62 -5.98 0.51
C PHE A 228 -10.35 -6.75 -0.78
N SER A 229 -11.38 -7.38 -1.36
CA SER A 229 -11.40 -7.67 -2.80
C SER A 229 -11.89 -6.46 -3.56
N ILE A 230 -11.44 -6.33 -4.79
CA ILE A 230 -11.99 -5.40 -5.76
C ILE A 230 -12.90 -6.19 -6.68
N LEU A 231 -14.21 -5.97 -6.57
CA LEU A 231 -15.24 -6.59 -7.39
C LEU A 231 -16.06 -5.46 -8.03
N ASP A 232 -16.32 -5.53 -9.33
CA ASP A 232 -17.06 -4.48 -10.06
C ASP A 232 -16.55 -3.07 -9.74
N ASP A 233 -15.23 -2.91 -9.70
CA ASP A 233 -14.51 -1.64 -9.47
C ASP A 233 -14.76 -0.99 -8.09
N ILE A 234 -15.28 -1.76 -7.14
CA ILE A 234 -15.52 -1.34 -5.76
C ILE A 234 -14.81 -2.26 -4.76
N LEU A 235 -14.45 -1.68 -3.62
CA LEU A 235 -13.91 -2.41 -2.47
C LEU A 235 -15.03 -3.16 -1.76
N CYS A 236 -14.85 -4.47 -1.62
CA CYS A 236 -15.65 -5.31 -0.75
C CYS A 236 -14.76 -5.82 0.38
N LEU A 237 -15.10 -5.48 1.63
CA LEU A 237 -14.37 -5.92 2.80
C LEU A 237 -14.50 -7.43 2.99
N ILE A 238 -13.37 -8.13 3.05
CA ILE A 238 -13.30 -9.58 3.22
C ILE A 238 -13.02 -9.93 4.68
N GLU A 239 -11.96 -9.36 5.23
CA GLU A 239 -11.42 -9.78 6.51
C GLU A 239 -10.67 -8.63 7.18
N LYS A 240 -10.66 -8.67 8.52
CA LYS A 240 -9.88 -7.77 9.37
C LYS A 240 -8.93 -8.61 10.20
N VAL A 241 -7.64 -8.32 10.14
CA VAL A 241 -6.61 -9.04 10.89
C VAL A 241 -5.93 -8.08 11.85
N ASP A 242 -5.89 -8.43 13.13
CA ASP A 242 -5.22 -7.62 14.15
C ASP A 242 -3.71 -7.48 13.83
N CYS A 243 -3.21 -6.24 13.87
CA CYS A 243 -1.79 -5.96 13.67
C CYS A 243 -0.89 -6.75 14.63
N MET A 244 -1.37 -7.05 15.85
CA MET A 244 -0.64 -7.82 16.85
C MET A 244 -0.37 -9.27 16.43
N LEU A 245 -1.10 -9.79 15.43
CA LEU A 245 -0.88 -11.13 14.89
C LEU A 245 0.27 -11.19 13.88
N LEU A 246 0.83 -10.04 13.50
CA LEU A 246 1.92 -9.91 12.53
C LEU A 246 3.20 -9.44 13.24
N PRO A 247 3.98 -10.35 13.84
CA PRO A 247 5.14 -9.99 14.65
C PRO A 247 6.17 -9.17 13.88
N THR A 248 6.37 -9.43 12.58
CA THR A 248 7.29 -8.63 11.76
C THR A 248 6.80 -7.19 11.61
N PHE A 249 5.50 -6.99 11.39
CA PHE A 249 4.93 -5.64 11.32
C PHE A 249 5.11 -4.88 12.64
N ILE A 250 4.82 -5.52 13.78
CA ILE A 250 4.97 -4.91 15.11
C ILE A 250 6.44 -4.54 15.38
N LYS A 251 7.36 -5.46 15.10
CA LYS A 251 8.81 -5.21 15.22
C LYS A 251 9.22 -3.98 14.42
N LEU A 252 8.80 -3.90 13.16
CA LEU A 252 9.14 -2.77 12.27
C LEU A 252 8.46 -1.46 12.68
N LYS A 253 7.21 -1.51 13.17
CA LYS A 253 6.47 -0.35 13.69
C LYS A 253 7.18 0.24 14.91
N ASN A 254 7.74 -0.61 15.77
CA ASN A 254 8.40 -0.20 17.02
C ASN A 254 9.78 0.46 16.83
N TYR A 255 10.34 0.47 15.62
CA TYR A 255 11.53 1.28 15.33
C TYR A 255 11.24 2.78 15.27
N HIS A 256 9.97 3.17 15.12
CA HIS A 256 9.55 4.55 15.33
C HIS A 256 9.44 4.79 16.84
N LEU A 257 10.41 5.49 17.43
CA LEU A 257 10.28 6.05 18.78
C LEU A 257 9.25 7.17 18.82
#